data_AF-A0A9D8PZ93-F1
#
_entry.id   AF-A0A9D8PZ93-F1
#
_cell.length_a   1.000
_cell.length_b   1.000
_cell.length_c   1.000
_cell.angle_alpha   90.00
_cell.angle_beta   90.00
_cell.angle_gamma   90.00
#
_symmetry.space_group_name_H-M   'P 1'
#
loop_
_entity.id
_entity.type
_entity.pdbx_description
1 polymer ?
#
loop_
_entity_poly.entity_id
_entity_poly.type
_entity_poly.pdbx_seq_one_letter_code
_entity_poly.pdbx_strand_id
1 'polypeptide(L)'
;DLQKMLDQIENLARSGARDAAKQMLSQLQDMLENLQNGRQQAGDEQSQQMMQALSDLADMIQKQQKLMDQTFQNDRGAGPDGRPMTKEELEQALKQLQEGQQGLQQQLQSLMDKLQQQGMDPNGKLGQAGEAMGRATGQLGKGKPGQAMGEQGNALDALRQGAQGLAQQLANRNGQGGGVRGGDPFANQDPLGRPQRSTGPDLGASVKVPDEIDVQRAREILDAIRKKLGEPGQSLIERDYLERLLERF
;
A
#
# COMPACT_ATOMS: atom_id res chain seq x y z
N ASP A 1 41.43 -4.31 5.46
CA ASP A 1 42.21 -5.54 5.19
C ASP A 1 42.34 -5.91 3.71
N LEU A 2 41.33 -5.70 2.88
CA LEU A 2 41.36 -5.99 1.43
C LEU A 2 42.54 -5.32 0.68
N GLN A 3 42.83 -4.05 0.98
CA GLN A 3 43.98 -3.34 0.41
C GLN A 3 45.32 -4.02 0.70
N LYS A 4 45.53 -4.52 1.93
CA LYS A 4 46.80 -5.17 2.31
C LYS A 4 47.03 -6.48 1.55
N MET A 5 45.96 -7.21 1.23
CA MET A 5 46.06 -8.43 0.41
C MET A 5 46.37 -8.11 -1.05
N LEU A 6 45.78 -7.03 -1.60
CA LEU A 6 46.10 -6.56 -2.94
C LEU A 6 47.57 -6.15 -3.07
N ASP A 7 48.11 -5.43 -2.07
CA ASP A 7 49.52 -5.04 -2.02
C ASP A 7 50.44 -6.28 -1.93
N GLN A 8 50.04 -7.33 -1.20
CA GLN A 8 50.80 -8.59 -1.12
C GLN A 8 50.77 -9.38 -2.43
N ILE A 9 49.62 -9.44 -3.10
CA ILE A 9 49.48 -10.06 -4.43
C ILE A 9 50.36 -9.33 -5.44
N GLU A 10 50.38 -7.99 -5.41
CA GLU A 10 51.21 -7.18 -6.29
C GLU A 10 52.72 -7.44 -6.06
N ASN A 11 53.15 -7.49 -4.80
CA ASN A 11 54.54 -7.78 -4.44
C ASN A 11 54.99 -9.19 -4.86
N LEU A 12 54.11 -10.19 -4.73
CA LEU A 12 54.39 -11.56 -5.18
C LEU A 12 54.42 -11.69 -6.70
N ALA A 13 53.57 -10.94 -7.39
CA ALA A 13 53.59 -10.87 -8.85
C ALA A 13 54.89 -10.20 -9.35
N ARG A 14 55.37 -9.15 -8.66
CA ARG A 14 56.63 -8.45 -8.96
C ARG A 14 57.88 -9.28 -8.63
N SER A 15 57.83 -10.12 -7.59
CA SER A 15 58.96 -10.97 -7.18
C SER A 15 59.10 -12.28 -7.99
N GLY A 16 58.18 -12.55 -8.92
CA GLY A 16 58.19 -13.76 -9.76
C GLY A 16 57.41 -14.94 -9.17
N ALA A 17 56.84 -14.80 -7.96
CA ALA A 17 56.03 -15.82 -7.29
C ALA A 17 54.58 -15.88 -7.83
N ARG A 18 54.45 -16.06 -9.15
CA ARG A 18 53.16 -16.01 -9.87
C ARG A 18 52.14 -17.03 -9.36
N ASP A 19 52.57 -18.22 -8.97
CA ASP A 19 51.65 -19.27 -8.53
C ASP A 19 51.09 -19.00 -7.13
N ALA A 20 51.89 -18.41 -6.23
CA ALA A 20 51.42 -17.94 -4.93
C ALA A 20 50.43 -16.76 -5.08
N ALA A 21 50.69 -15.85 -6.03
CA ALA A 21 49.77 -14.76 -6.34
C ALA A 21 48.41 -15.29 -6.88
N LYS A 22 48.42 -16.31 -7.74
CA LYS A 22 47.18 -16.97 -8.24
C LYS A 22 46.37 -17.62 -7.12
N GLN A 23 47.03 -18.29 -6.17
CA GLN A 23 46.35 -18.92 -5.04
C GLN A 23 45.63 -17.89 -4.16
N MET A 24 46.27 -16.75 -3.87
CA MET A 24 45.64 -15.68 -3.11
C MET A 24 44.52 -14.97 -3.87
N LEU A 25 44.62 -14.84 -5.20
CA LEU A 25 43.52 -14.32 -6.02
C LEU A 25 42.29 -15.23 -5.99
N SER A 26 42.48 -16.55 -5.98
CA SER A 26 41.37 -17.52 -5.83
C SER A 26 40.66 -17.36 -4.48
N GLN A 27 41.42 -17.27 -3.37
CA GLN A 27 40.84 -17.03 -2.04
C GLN A 27 40.11 -15.69 -1.96
N LEU A 28 40.62 -14.66 -2.64
CA LEU A 28 39.96 -13.35 -2.70
C LEU A 28 38.65 -13.42 -3.50
N GLN A 29 38.62 -14.17 -4.61
CA GLN A 29 37.40 -14.41 -5.39
C GLN A 29 36.35 -15.15 -4.57
N ASP A 30 36.73 -16.22 -3.87
CA ASP A 30 35.82 -16.99 -3.00
C ASP A 30 35.24 -16.12 -1.87
N MET A 31 36.06 -15.22 -1.31
CA MET A 31 35.61 -14.29 -0.27
C MET A 31 34.69 -13.22 -0.84
N LEU A 32 34.99 -12.68 -2.02
CA LEU A 32 34.16 -11.68 -2.69
C LEU A 32 32.83 -12.26 -3.17
N GLU A 33 32.81 -13.50 -3.64
CA GLU A 33 31.60 -14.23 -4.03
C GLU A 33 30.72 -14.54 -2.82
N ASN A 34 31.31 -15.01 -1.72
CA ASN A 34 30.57 -15.20 -0.45
C ASN A 34 30.09 -13.88 0.17
N LEU A 35 30.86 -12.79 0.05
CA LEU A 35 30.47 -11.46 0.53
C LEU A 35 29.37 -10.86 -0.35
N GLN A 36 29.42 -11.08 -1.67
CA GLN A 36 28.40 -10.66 -2.62
C GLN A 36 27.08 -11.41 -2.36
N ASN A 37 27.16 -12.73 -2.19
CA ASN A 37 26.00 -13.57 -1.86
C ASN A 37 25.43 -13.25 -0.46
N GLY A 38 26.29 -13.03 0.54
CA GLY A 38 25.86 -12.62 1.89
C GLY A 38 25.21 -11.24 1.94
N ARG A 39 25.65 -10.31 1.07
CA ARG A 39 25.05 -8.97 0.92
C ARG A 39 23.72 -9.02 0.16
N GLN A 40 23.55 -9.98 -0.74
CA GLN A 40 22.30 -10.23 -1.45
C GLN A 40 21.26 -10.82 -0.49
N GLN A 41 21.66 -11.80 0.33
CA GLN A 41 20.79 -12.45 1.32
C GLN A 41 20.34 -11.49 2.45
N ALA A 42 21.25 -10.64 2.96
CA ALA A 42 20.89 -9.62 3.95
C ALA A 42 19.99 -8.51 3.38
N GLY A 43 20.10 -8.21 2.08
CA GLY A 43 19.22 -7.27 1.38
C GLY A 43 17.81 -7.83 1.20
N ASP A 44 17.70 -9.13 0.92
CA ASP A 44 16.41 -9.83 0.75
C ASP A 44 15.63 -9.94 2.06
N GLU A 45 16.28 -10.22 3.19
CA GLU A 45 15.62 -10.26 4.51
C GLU A 45 15.06 -8.89 4.92
N GLN A 46 15.82 -7.82 4.71
CA GLN A 46 15.35 -6.46 4.99
C GLN A 46 14.19 -6.05 4.07
N SER A 47 14.23 -6.46 2.80
CA SER A 47 13.16 -6.22 1.83
C SER A 47 11.87 -6.96 2.21
N GLN A 48 11.97 -8.22 2.65
CA GLN A 48 10.82 -9.01 3.13
C GLN A 48 10.17 -8.38 4.36
N GLN A 49 10.97 -7.91 5.32
CA GLN A 49 10.44 -7.22 6.50
C GLN A 49 9.69 -5.92 6.14
N MET A 50 10.17 -5.19 5.13
CA MET A 50 9.48 -3.99 4.62
C MET A 50 8.18 -4.34 3.90
N MET A 51 8.13 -5.42 3.10
CA MET A 51 6.88 -5.90 2.50
C MET A 51 5.86 -6.31 3.56
N GLN A 52 6.31 -6.96 4.64
CA GLN A 52 5.44 -7.29 5.76
C GLN A 52 4.86 -6.02 6.41
N ALA A 53 5.70 -5.00 6.64
CA ALA A 53 5.25 -3.72 7.18
C ALA A 53 4.18 -3.05 6.31
N LEU A 54 4.32 -3.10 4.98
CA LEU A 54 3.33 -2.59 4.04
C LEU A 54 2.02 -3.40 4.07
N SER A 55 2.12 -4.72 4.20
CA SER A 55 0.94 -5.59 4.36
C SER A 55 0.19 -5.29 5.66
N ASP A 56 0.90 -5.19 6.78
CA ASP A 56 0.33 -4.87 8.09
C ASP A 56 -0.38 -3.50 8.06
N LEU A 57 0.20 -2.53 7.34
CA LEU A 57 -0.37 -1.21 7.16
C LEU A 57 -1.61 -1.23 6.26
N ALA A 58 -1.62 -2.03 5.18
CA ALA A 58 -2.79 -2.21 4.33
C ALA A 58 -3.97 -2.82 5.10
N ASP A 59 -3.70 -3.85 5.91
CA ASP A 59 -4.70 -4.47 6.79
C ASP A 59 -5.27 -3.45 7.78
N MET A 60 -4.41 -2.57 8.32
CA MET A 60 -4.83 -1.51 9.23
C MET A 60 -5.71 -0.46 8.55
N ILE A 61 -5.37 -0.06 7.32
CA ILE A 61 -6.20 0.84 6.50
C ILE A 61 -7.59 0.25 6.28
N GLN A 62 -7.67 -1.04 5.94
CA GLN A 62 -8.96 -1.72 5.77
C GLN A 62 -9.77 -1.77 7.07
N LYS A 63 -9.13 -2.11 8.18
CA LYS A 63 -9.79 -2.12 9.50
C LYS A 63 -10.26 -0.73 9.92
N GLN A 64 -9.44 0.31 9.68
CA GLN A 64 -9.79 1.70 9.99
C GLN A 64 -10.99 2.17 9.17
N GLN A 65 -11.09 1.78 7.90
CA GLN A 65 -12.24 2.10 7.05
C GLN A 65 -13.51 1.42 7.57
N LYS A 66 -13.45 0.13 7.89
CA LYS A 66 -14.59 -0.59 8.47
C LYS A 66 -15.05 0.03 9.80
N LEU A 67 -14.10 0.42 10.64
CA LEU A 67 -14.38 1.04 11.94
C LEU A 67 -15.00 2.43 11.77
N MET A 68 -14.58 3.19 10.76
CA MET A 68 -15.20 4.47 10.39
C MET A 68 -16.64 4.27 9.89
N ASP A 69 -16.88 3.29 9.03
CA ASP A 69 -18.24 2.97 8.54
C ASP A 69 -19.19 2.60 9.69
N GLN A 70 -18.71 1.81 10.65
CA GLN A 70 -19.47 1.48 11.86
C GLN A 70 -19.68 2.72 12.75
N THR A 71 -18.68 3.60 12.86
CA THR A 71 -18.81 4.87 13.59
C THR A 71 -19.89 5.76 12.95
N PHE A 72 -19.98 5.77 11.63
CA PHE A 72 -21.00 6.52 10.89
C PHE A 72 -22.41 5.96 11.07
N GLN A 73 -22.56 4.63 11.13
CA GLN A 73 -23.85 3.99 11.44
C GLN A 73 -24.31 4.33 12.85
N ASN A 74 -23.38 4.29 13.80
CA ASN A 74 -23.66 4.61 15.20
C ASN A 74 -23.96 6.09 15.42
N ASP A 75 -23.31 6.99 14.69
CA ASP A 75 -23.62 8.43 14.72
C ASP A 75 -25.05 8.73 14.24
N ARG A 76 -25.52 7.98 13.24
CA ARG A 76 -26.91 8.05 12.77
C ARG A 76 -27.91 7.37 13.71
N GLY A 77 -27.43 6.72 14.77
CA GLY A 77 -28.26 5.97 15.71
C GLY A 77 -28.99 4.77 15.07
N ALA A 78 -28.53 4.30 13.91
CA ALA A 78 -29.15 3.20 13.19
C ALA A 78 -28.37 1.92 13.44
N GLY A 79 -29.06 0.89 13.95
CA GLY A 79 -28.50 -0.45 14.09
C GLY A 79 -28.38 -1.17 12.75
N PRO A 80 -27.78 -2.37 12.73
CA PRO A 80 -27.57 -3.15 11.51
C PRO A 80 -28.85 -3.44 10.71
N ASP A 81 -29.99 -3.53 11.39
CA ASP A 81 -31.31 -3.81 10.79
C ASP A 81 -32.08 -2.53 10.39
N GLY A 82 -31.42 -1.36 10.41
CA GLY A 82 -32.04 -0.07 10.10
C GLY A 82 -32.99 0.47 11.16
N ARG A 83 -33.07 -0.21 12.32
CA ARG A 83 -33.87 0.25 13.48
C ARG A 83 -33.08 1.24 14.32
N PRO A 84 -33.73 2.25 14.91
CA PRO A 84 -33.09 3.11 15.89
C PRO A 84 -32.52 2.27 17.05
N MET A 85 -31.26 2.47 17.40
CA MET A 85 -30.65 1.83 18.57
C MET A 85 -31.19 2.46 19.85
N THR A 86 -31.31 1.64 20.88
CA THR A 86 -31.50 2.12 22.25
C THR A 86 -30.23 2.80 22.76
N LYS A 87 -30.38 3.55 23.86
CA LYS A 87 -29.24 4.25 24.46
C LYS A 87 -28.20 3.27 25.00
N GLU A 88 -28.63 2.15 25.60
CA GLU A 88 -27.71 1.11 26.07
C GLU A 88 -26.98 0.43 24.90
N GLU A 89 -27.67 0.14 23.79
CA GLU A 89 -27.05 -0.46 22.59
C GLU A 89 -26.02 0.47 21.95
N LEU A 90 -26.33 1.77 21.84
CA LEU A 90 -25.41 2.77 21.31
C LEU A 90 -24.15 2.89 22.19
N GLU A 91 -24.30 2.89 23.51
CA GLU A 91 -23.16 2.97 24.44
C GLU A 91 -22.25 1.74 24.33
N GLN A 92 -22.84 0.54 24.22
CA GLN A 92 -22.08 -0.69 23.96
C GLN A 92 -21.37 -0.66 22.61
N ALA A 93 -22.04 -0.20 21.56
CA ALA A 93 -21.47 -0.11 20.22
C ALA A 93 -20.30 0.91 20.17
N LEU A 94 -20.44 2.05 20.85
CA LEU A 94 -19.38 3.04 20.97
C LEU A 94 -18.17 2.51 21.75
N LYS A 95 -18.41 1.71 22.80
CA LYS A 95 -17.34 1.03 23.54
C LYS A 95 -16.57 0.05 22.65
N GLN A 96 -17.26 -0.75 21.85
CA GLN A 96 -16.62 -1.67 20.88
C GLN A 96 -15.81 -0.90 19.83
N LEU A 97 -16.32 0.22 19.32
CA LEU A 97 -15.59 1.09 18.41
C LEU A 97 -14.34 1.68 19.06
N GLN A 98 -14.44 2.11 20.31
CA GLN A 98 -13.31 2.64 21.07
C GLN A 98 -12.22 1.58 21.23
N GLU A 99 -12.59 0.36 21.63
CA GLU A 99 -11.66 -0.77 21.78
C GLU A 99 -10.98 -1.12 20.45
N GLY A 100 -11.75 -1.15 19.36
CA GLY A 100 -11.22 -1.36 18.00
C GLY A 100 -10.25 -0.26 17.57
N GLN A 101 -10.57 1.00 17.83
CA GLN A 101 -9.72 2.14 17.50
C GLN A 101 -8.41 2.11 18.29
N GLN A 102 -8.48 1.79 19.58
CA GLN A 102 -7.31 1.66 20.45
C GLN A 102 -6.41 0.49 20.01
N GLY A 103 -7.00 -0.64 19.59
CA GLY A 103 -6.26 -1.77 19.04
C GLY A 103 -5.48 -1.39 17.77
N LEU A 104 -6.08 -0.62 16.86
CA LEU A 104 -5.40 -0.13 15.66
C LEU A 104 -4.25 0.83 16.00
N GLN A 105 -4.46 1.72 16.97
CA GLN A 105 -3.41 2.61 17.45
C GLN A 105 -2.21 1.84 18.02
N GLN A 106 -2.45 0.77 18.79
CA GLN A 106 -1.37 -0.07 19.33
C GLN A 106 -0.63 -0.85 18.25
N GLN A 107 -1.35 -1.36 17.24
CA GLN A 107 -0.74 -2.03 16.09
C GLN A 107 0.15 -1.06 15.31
N LEU A 108 -0.29 0.18 15.12
CA LEU A 108 0.49 1.22 14.47
C LEU A 108 1.75 1.57 15.27
N GLN A 109 1.63 1.73 16.59
CA GLN A 109 2.80 1.97 17.44
C GLN A 109 3.82 0.84 17.34
N SER A 110 3.36 -0.41 17.40
CA SER A 110 4.23 -1.58 17.28
C SER A 110 4.93 -1.65 15.92
N LEU A 111 4.23 -1.23 14.84
CA LEU A 111 4.81 -1.13 13.51
C LEU A 111 5.88 -0.04 13.45
N MET A 112 5.60 1.14 13.99
CA MET A 112 6.55 2.25 14.06
C MET A 112 7.80 1.86 14.85
N ASP A 113 7.65 1.21 16.01
CA ASP A 113 8.77 0.77 16.83
C ASP A 113 9.68 -0.21 16.06
N LYS A 114 9.10 -1.14 15.28
CA LYS A 114 9.86 -2.06 14.42
C LYS A 114 10.61 -1.32 13.31
N LEU A 115 9.98 -0.34 12.68
CA LEU A 115 10.60 0.48 11.63
C LEU A 115 11.78 1.30 12.20
N GLN A 116 11.62 1.85 13.40
CA GLN A 116 12.66 2.60 14.08
C GLN A 116 13.85 1.72 14.46
N GLN A 117 13.61 0.49 14.94
CA GLN A 117 14.67 -0.49 15.21
C GLN A 117 15.48 -0.85 13.95
N GLN A 118 14.86 -0.78 12.77
CA GLN A 118 15.53 -0.99 11.48
C GLN A 118 16.23 0.26 10.93
N GLY A 119 16.28 1.35 11.72
CA GLY A 119 16.93 2.61 11.35
C GLY A 119 16.13 3.47 10.37
N MET A 120 14.82 3.22 10.22
CA MET A 120 13.91 4.08 9.45
C MET A 120 13.22 5.07 10.39
N ASP A 121 12.82 6.24 9.86
CA ASP A 121 12.06 7.23 10.62
C ASP A 121 10.57 7.14 10.31
N PRO A 122 9.77 6.45 11.14
CA PRO A 122 8.32 6.35 10.94
C PRO A 122 7.56 7.61 11.39
N ASN A 123 8.22 8.57 12.05
CA ASN A 123 7.55 9.68 12.76
C ASN A 123 6.91 10.74 11.85
N GLY A 124 6.94 10.54 10.53
CA GLY A 124 6.20 11.36 9.57
C GLY A 124 4.70 11.06 9.59
N LYS A 125 4.19 10.57 8.47
CA LYS A 125 2.75 10.36 8.27
C LYS A 125 2.16 9.26 9.18
N LEU A 126 2.95 8.24 9.52
CA LEU A 126 2.48 7.19 10.44
C LEU A 126 2.35 7.72 11.88
N GLY A 127 3.26 8.60 12.32
CA GLY A 127 3.11 9.29 13.61
C GLY A 127 1.83 10.13 13.67
N GLN A 128 1.57 10.93 12.63
CA GLN A 128 0.32 11.71 12.51
C GLN A 128 -0.93 10.84 12.54
N ALA A 129 -0.89 9.66 11.90
CA ALA A 129 -1.97 8.70 11.96
C ALA A 129 -2.21 8.21 13.40
N GLY A 130 -1.15 7.88 14.15
CA GLY A 130 -1.26 7.43 15.54
C GLY A 130 -1.87 8.48 16.47
N GLU A 131 -1.48 9.74 16.32
CA GLU A 131 -2.08 10.85 17.08
C GLU A 131 -3.57 11.04 16.77
N ALA A 132 -3.93 10.99 15.48
CA ALA A 132 -5.32 11.11 15.04
C ALA A 132 -6.18 9.95 15.55
N MET A 133 -5.66 8.72 15.51
CA MET A 133 -6.32 7.55 16.13
C MET A 133 -6.52 7.72 17.64
N GLY A 134 -5.53 8.28 18.34
CA GLY A 134 -5.64 8.59 19.77
C GLY A 134 -6.75 9.61 20.06
N ARG A 135 -6.86 10.66 19.25
CA ARG A 135 -7.96 11.64 19.34
C ARG A 135 -9.31 10.99 19.04
N ALA A 136 -9.40 10.17 18.00
CA ALA A 136 -10.61 9.42 17.67
C ALA A 136 -11.06 8.53 18.84
N THR A 137 -10.16 7.75 19.44
CA THR A 137 -10.43 6.93 20.65
C THR A 137 -10.99 7.79 21.78
N GLY A 138 -10.40 8.96 22.02
CA GLY A 138 -10.87 9.91 23.03
C GLY A 138 -12.26 10.48 22.76
N GLN A 139 -12.64 10.69 21.49
CA GLN A 139 -13.98 11.15 21.13
C GLN A 139 -15.02 10.03 21.24
N LEU A 140 -14.67 8.81 20.83
CA LEU A 140 -15.52 7.62 20.98
C LEU A 140 -15.84 7.37 22.46
N GLY A 141 -14.83 7.44 23.34
CA GLY A 141 -15.01 7.29 24.79
C GLY A 141 -15.82 8.41 25.45
N LYS A 142 -15.98 9.57 24.79
CA LYS A 142 -16.85 10.67 25.22
C LYS A 142 -18.27 10.57 24.65
N GLY A 143 -18.57 9.51 23.90
CA GLY A 143 -19.84 9.33 23.22
C GLY A 143 -20.06 10.28 22.05
N LYS A 144 -18.98 10.68 21.36
CA LYS A 144 -19.03 11.64 20.23
C LYS A 144 -18.59 10.99 18.91
N PRO A 145 -19.36 10.03 18.36
CA PRO A 145 -19.01 9.34 17.11
C PRO A 145 -18.82 10.29 15.93
N GLY A 146 -19.64 11.34 15.80
CA GLY A 146 -19.47 12.36 14.75
C GLY A 146 -18.13 13.10 14.80
N GLN A 147 -17.62 13.42 15.99
CA GLN A 147 -16.29 14.03 16.15
C GLN A 147 -15.17 13.02 15.94
N ALA A 148 -15.39 11.75 16.33
CA ALA A 148 -14.45 10.68 16.09
C ALA A 148 -14.24 10.42 14.59
N MET A 149 -15.29 10.46 13.77
CA MET A 149 -15.19 10.25 12.32
C MET A 149 -14.20 11.19 11.63
N GLY A 150 -14.18 12.47 12.02
CA GLY A 150 -13.21 13.43 11.47
C GLY A 150 -11.77 13.02 11.76
N GLU A 151 -11.48 12.62 12.99
CA GLU A 151 -10.15 12.15 13.39
C GLU A 151 -9.79 10.80 12.77
N GLN A 152 -10.76 9.90 12.61
CA GLN A 152 -10.60 8.63 11.89
C GLN A 152 -10.25 8.87 10.41
N GLY A 153 -10.84 9.90 9.79
CA GLY A 153 -10.53 10.33 8.43
C GLY A 153 -9.09 10.82 8.31
N ASN A 154 -8.67 11.69 9.23
CA ASN A 154 -7.28 12.17 9.31
C ASN A 154 -6.29 11.01 9.50
N ALA A 155 -6.63 10.06 10.36
CA ALA A 155 -5.82 8.85 10.56
C ALA A 155 -5.71 8.03 9.28
N LEU A 156 -6.82 7.78 8.59
CA LEU A 156 -6.86 7.00 7.36
C LEU A 156 -6.02 7.62 6.23
N ASP A 157 -6.14 8.93 6.04
CA ASP A 157 -5.33 9.66 5.05
C ASP A 157 -3.84 9.60 5.38
N ALA A 158 -3.49 9.81 6.65
CA ALA A 158 -2.11 9.72 7.12
C ALA A 158 -1.53 8.29 6.99
N LEU A 159 -2.32 7.24 7.26
CA LEU A 159 -1.91 5.85 7.01
C LEU A 159 -1.60 5.61 5.53
N ARG A 160 -2.46 6.09 4.61
CA ARG A 160 -2.27 5.94 3.16
C ARG A 160 -0.99 6.65 2.70
N GLN A 161 -0.76 7.87 3.17
CA GLN A 161 0.45 8.63 2.84
C GLN A 161 1.71 7.96 3.43
N GLY A 162 1.61 7.40 4.64
CA GLY A 162 2.68 6.60 5.24
C GLY A 162 3.00 5.36 4.41
N ALA A 163 1.98 4.64 3.94
CA ALA A 163 2.14 3.46 3.09
C ALA A 163 2.82 3.81 1.76
N GLN A 164 2.40 4.91 1.14
CA GLN A 164 3.01 5.41 -0.10
C GLN A 164 4.48 5.79 0.11
N GLY A 165 4.81 6.46 1.22
CA GLY A 165 6.19 6.80 1.56
C GLY A 165 7.07 5.56 1.73
N LEU A 166 6.59 4.54 2.46
CA LEU A 166 7.28 3.27 2.62
C LEU A 166 7.45 2.53 1.29
N ALA A 167 6.41 2.49 0.45
CA ALA A 167 6.46 1.86 -0.86
C ALA A 167 7.46 2.55 -1.81
N GLN A 168 7.53 3.88 -1.78
CA GLN A 168 8.51 4.65 -2.56
C GLN A 168 9.95 4.37 -2.09
N GLN A 169 10.16 4.28 -0.77
CA GLN A 169 11.46 3.94 -0.22
C GLN A 169 11.91 2.53 -0.64
N LEU A 170 10.98 1.57 -0.65
CA LEU A 170 11.24 0.22 -1.13
C LEU A 170 11.55 0.19 -2.64
N ALA A 171 10.77 0.91 -3.46
CA ALA A 171 10.99 1.01 -4.90
C ALA A 171 12.36 1.63 -5.23
N ASN A 172 12.76 2.68 -4.50
CA ASN A 172 14.05 3.34 -4.68
C ASN A 172 15.24 2.43 -4.31
N ARG A 173 15.05 1.54 -3.31
CA ARG A 173 16.09 0.62 -2.85
C ARG A 173 16.21 -0.61 -3.75
N ASN A 174 15.09 -1.17 -4.18
CA ASN A 174 15.06 -2.31 -5.08
C ASN A 174 15.45 -1.93 -6.53
N GLY A 175 15.33 -0.66 -6.90
CA GLY A 175 15.78 -0.12 -8.19
C GLY A 175 17.30 0.03 -8.37
N GLN A 176 18.11 -0.21 -7.33
CA GLN A 176 19.58 -0.10 -7.39
C GLN A 176 20.32 -1.45 -7.30
N GLY A 177 19.62 -2.59 -7.18
CA GLY A 177 20.22 -3.89 -6.84
C GLY A 177 20.30 -4.97 -7.93
N GLY A 178 19.72 -4.77 -9.12
CA GLY A 178 19.68 -5.82 -10.14
C GLY A 178 19.65 -5.25 -11.56
N GLY A 179 20.80 -5.24 -12.23
CA GLY A 179 20.85 -4.91 -13.64
C GLY A 179 20.27 -6.04 -14.48
N VAL A 180 19.01 -5.92 -14.93
CA VAL A 180 18.54 -6.31 -16.27
C VAL A 180 17.35 -5.41 -16.66
N ARG A 181 17.61 -4.55 -17.65
CA ARG A 181 16.69 -3.91 -18.60
C ARG A 181 15.64 -2.93 -18.07
N GLY A 182 15.86 -1.66 -18.45
CA GLY A 182 14.76 -0.81 -18.89
C GLY A 182 13.97 -1.54 -19.98
N GLY A 183 12.79 -2.01 -19.58
CA GLY A 183 11.68 -2.28 -20.46
C GLY A 183 10.55 -1.38 -19.98
N ASP A 184 9.94 -0.65 -20.90
CA ASP A 184 8.73 0.12 -20.69
C ASP A 184 7.79 -0.53 -19.66
N PRO A 185 7.18 0.23 -18.73
CA PRO A 185 6.10 -0.27 -17.87
C PRO A 185 4.89 -0.83 -18.65
N PHE A 186 4.88 -0.63 -19.98
CA PHE A 186 3.88 -1.08 -20.93
C PHE A 186 4.19 -2.45 -21.59
N ALA A 187 5.34 -3.07 -21.31
CA ALA A 187 5.76 -4.27 -22.03
C ALA A 187 5.08 -5.59 -21.58
N ASN A 188 4.26 -5.56 -20.52
CA ASN A 188 3.57 -6.75 -20.00
C ASN A 188 2.03 -6.65 -20.07
N GLN A 189 1.54 -5.76 -20.93
CA GLN A 189 0.13 -5.68 -21.31
C GLN A 189 -0.05 -6.38 -22.67
N ASP A 190 -0.96 -7.35 -22.71
CA ASP A 190 -1.55 -7.81 -23.96
C ASP A 190 -2.02 -6.57 -24.77
N PRO A 191 -1.99 -6.56 -26.12
CA PRO A 191 -2.56 -5.48 -26.94
C PRO A 191 -3.98 -5.01 -26.55
N LEU A 192 -4.70 -5.75 -25.71
CA LEU A 192 -5.95 -5.35 -25.06
C LEU A 192 -5.81 -4.69 -23.67
N GLY A 193 -4.60 -4.29 -23.24
CA GLY A 193 -4.36 -3.56 -21.99
C GLY A 193 -4.58 -4.37 -20.71
N ARG A 194 -4.67 -5.70 -20.80
CA ARG A 194 -4.92 -6.58 -19.64
C ARG A 194 -3.59 -6.94 -18.95
N PRO A 195 -3.49 -6.79 -17.62
CA PRO A 195 -2.32 -7.26 -16.89
C PRO A 195 -2.28 -8.80 -16.90
N GLN A 196 -1.14 -9.38 -17.27
CA GLN A 196 -0.94 -10.82 -17.02
C GLN A 196 -0.90 -11.07 -15.51
N ARG A 197 -1.54 -12.18 -15.12
CA ARG A 197 -1.75 -12.62 -13.74
C ARG A 197 -0.41 -12.65 -13.00
N SER A 198 -0.16 -11.63 -12.19
CA SER A 198 1.01 -11.58 -11.30
C SER A 198 0.68 -12.43 -10.07
N THR A 199 1.56 -13.36 -9.73
CA THR A 199 1.42 -14.26 -8.58
C THR A 199 1.58 -13.47 -7.28
N GLY A 200 0.47 -13.12 -6.62
CA GLY A 200 0.45 -12.47 -5.31
C GLY A 200 -0.98 -12.01 -4.91
N PRO A 201 -1.28 -11.79 -3.61
CA PRO A 201 -2.57 -11.26 -3.18
C PRO A 201 -2.78 -9.84 -3.75
N ASP A 202 -3.86 -9.64 -4.50
CA ASP A 202 -4.22 -8.34 -5.07
C ASP A 202 -4.71 -7.39 -3.97
N LEU A 203 -3.90 -6.39 -3.65
CA LEU A 203 -4.18 -5.37 -2.62
C LEU A 203 -5.21 -4.31 -3.09
N GLY A 204 -5.97 -4.58 -4.15
CA GLY A 204 -6.98 -3.66 -4.69
C GLY A 204 -6.36 -2.43 -5.39
N ALA A 205 -5.05 -2.44 -5.63
CA ALA A 205 -4.34 -1.41 -6.41
C ALA A 205 -4.42 -1.66 -7.93
N SER A 206 -4.84 -2.85 -8.35
CA SER A 206 -4.97 -3.23 -9.77
C SER A 206 -6.30 -2.80 -10.39
N VAL A 207 -7.32 -2.53 -9.56
CA VAL A 207 -8.56 -1.90 -10.03
C VAL A 207 -8.28 -0.41 -10.20
N LYS A 208 -7.88 -0.03 -11.41
CA LYS A 208 -7.75 1.36 -11.80
C LYS A 208 -9.11 2.03 -11.61
N VAL A 209 -9.27 2.79 -10.52
CA VAL A 209 -10.38 3.73 -10.37
C VAL A 209 -10.24 4.70 -11.55
N PRO A 210 -11.23 4.81 -12.44
CA PRO A 210 -11.10 5.64 -13.64
C PRO A 210 -10.72 7.08 -13.29
N ASP A 211 -9.81 7.67 -14.06
CA ASP A 211 -9.34 9.04 -13.82
C ASP A 211 -10.53 10.02 -13.94
N GLU A 212 -10.46 11.23 -13.36
CA GLU A 212 -11.58 12.19 -13.43
C GLU A 212 -12.06 12.47 -14.87
N ILE A 213 -11.15 12.36 -15.85
CA ILE A 213 -11.41 12.48 -17.28
C ILE A 213 -12.31 11.33 -17.80
N ASP A 214 -12.13 10.10 -17.30
CA ASP A 214 -12.92 8.94 -17.69
C ASP A 214 -14.35 9.03 -17.14
N VAL A 215 -14.51 9.57 -15.93
CA VAL A 215 -15.83 9.83 -15.32
C VAL A 215 -16.59 10.92 -16.07
N GLN A 216 -15.90 11.97 -16.53
CA GLN A 216 -16.50 13.03 -17.35
C GLN A 216 -16.97 12.48 -18.70
N ARG A 217 -16.13 11.71 -19.40
CA ARG A 217 -16.49 11.09 -20.68
C ARG A 217 -17.64 10.09 -20.53
N ALA A 218 -17.67 9.30 -19.45
CA ALA A 218 -18.78 8.40 -19.18
C ALA A 218 -20.11 9.17 -19.01
N ARG A 219 -20.09 10.32 -18.32
CA ARG A 219 -21.27 11.20 -18.20
C ARG A 219 -21.71 11.77 -19.54
N GLU A 220 -20.78 12.24 -20.37
CA GLU A 220 -21.07 12.75 -21.72
C GLU A 220 -21.75 11.69 -22.59
N ILE A 221 -21.29 10.43 -22.52
CA ILE A 221 -21.87 9.31 -23.26
C ILE A 221 -23.29 9.00 -22.76
N LEU A 222 -23.49 8.95 -21.44
CA LEU A 222 -24.81 8.69 -20.85
C LEU A 222 -25.81 9.80 -21.17
N ASP A 223 -25.37 11.06 -21.16
CA ASP A 223 -26.21 12.20 -21.50
C ASP A 223 -26.55 12.21 -23.00
N ALA A 224 -25.61 11.82 -23.87
CA ALA A 224 -25.88 11.64 -25.29
C ALA A 224 -26.91 10.53 -25.55
N ILE A 225 -26.80 9.39 -24.85
CA ILE A 225 -27.77 8.29 -24.96
C ILE A 225 -29.15 8.72 -24.47
N ARG A 226 -29.25 9.37 -23.31
CA ARG A 226 -30.52 9.87 -22.76
C ARG A 226 -31.18 10.91 -23.64
N LYS A 227 -30.39 11.84 -24.19
CA LYS A 227 -30.86 12.84 -25.15
C LYS A 227 -31.42 12.17 -26.39
N LYS A 228 -30.72 11.17 -26.93
CA LYS A 228 -31.16 10.41 -28.09
C LYS A 228 -32.46 9.68 -27.78
N LEU A 229 -32.58 8.98 -26.64
CA LEU A 229 -33.80 8.27 -26.25
C LEU A 229 -35.07 9.16 -26.19
N GLY A 230 -34.90 10.47 -25.98
CA GLY A 230 -35.99 11.45 -25.94
C GLY A 230 -36.40 12.06 -27.28
N GLU A 231 -35.70 11.76 -28.38
CA GLU A 231 -36.01 12.33 -29.70
C GLU A 231 -37.24 11.65 -30.35
N PRO A 232 -38.28 12.42 -30.73
CA PRO A 232 -39.46 11.87 -31.39
C PRO A 232 -39.13 11.42 -32.82
N GLY A 233 -39.51 10.18 -33.16
CA GLY A 233 -39.29 9.59 -34.49
C GLY A 233 -38.27 8.46 -34.54
N GLN A 234 -37.75 8.01 -33.39
CA GLN A 234 -36.84 6.86 -33.35
C GLN A 234 -37.53 5.52 -33.65
N SER A 235 -36.79 4.68 -34.37
CA SER A 235 -37.19 3.29 -34.61
C SER A 235 -37.21 2.51 -33.30
N LEU A 236 -38.19 1.60 -33.14
CA LEU A 236 -38.33 0.73 -31.97
C LEU A 236 -37.07 -0.10 -31.69
N ILE A 237 -36.33 -0.48 -32.74
CA ILE A 237 -35.09 -1.26 -32.64
C ILE A 237 -33.96 -0.41 -32.04
N GLU A 238 -33.85 0.85 -32.46
CA GLU A 238 -32.80 1.75 -31.97
C GLU A 238 -33.06 2.12 -30.51
N ARG A 239 -34.33 2.30 -30.14
CA ARG A 239 -34.73 2.56 -28.75
C ARG A 239 -34.38 1.39 -27.82
N ASP A 240 -34.71 0.16 -28.21
CA ASP A 240 -34.35 -1.05 -27.44
C ASP A 240 -32.83 -1.23 -27.31
N TYR A 241 -32.07 -0.91 -28.37
CA TYR A 241 -30.61 -0.92 -28.31
C TYR A 241 -30.04 0.11 -27.31
N LEU A 242 -30.58 1.33 -27.30
CA LEU A 242 -30.16 2.40 -26.38
C LEU A 242 -30.58 2.13 -24.92
N GLU A 243 -31.75 1.52 -24.70
CA GLU A 243 -32.22 1.10 -23.37
C GLU A 243 -31.32 0.01 -22.77
N ARG A 244 -30.95 -1.00 -23.55
CA ARG A 244 -30.01 -2.05 -23.09
C ARG A 244 -28.61 -1.51 -22.84
N LEU A 245 -28.20 -0.49 -23.60
CA LEU A 245 -26.92 0.16 -23.37
C LEU A 245 -26.93 0.88 -22.01
N LEU A 246 -28.03 1.55 -21.65
CA LEU A 246 -28.20 2.17 -20.32
C LEU A 246 -28.26 1.16 -19.17
N GLU A 247 -28.83 -0.03 -19.37
CA GLU A 247 -28.91 -1.06 -18.31
C GLU A 247 -27.56 -1.75 -18.02
N ARG A 248 -26.63 -1.70 -18.97
CA ARG A 248 -25.34 -2.42 -18.87
C ARG A 248 -24.20 -1.56 -18.33
N PHE A 249 -24.38 -0.25 -18.24
CA PHE A 249 -23.47 0.70 -17.58
C PHE A 249 -23.87 0.89 -16.11
#